data_AF-A0A9E1SY37-F1
#
_entry.id   AF-A0A9E1SY37-F1
#
_cell.length_a   1.000
_cell.length_b   1.000
_cell.length_c   1.000
_cell.angle_alpha   90.00
_cell.angle_beta   90.00
_cell.angle_gamma   90.00
#
_symmetry.space_group_name_H-M   'P 1'
#
loop_
_entity.id
_entity.type
_entity.pdbx_description
1 polymer ?
#
loop_
_entity_poly.entity_id
_entity_poly.type
_entity_poly.pdbx_seq_one_letter_code
_entity_poly.pdbx_strand_id
1 'polypeptide(L)'
;MPSHGSKTALLDDLRRRIAHLEHPVLCQEAPPPALALGVAEIDAHLPWGGLAPAALHEIVPAKPGDGATALGFAAALLGLAARKAAVLWCRSQGDLYAPGLKPLGLTESNLIIINTSKDRDLLWAMEEGLRSGALAAVLGEIRNLSPTATRRLQLAAEDGGTLAFLAHSRAAAATMTRWQVAAAASRHPRGNWPGKTCWHVRLERCRGAGGGQWFVEWHDDDNISRDIPRNTPRRISRKPPGKISGTASGFRLVAAFRDGSLRPAAADTAQPLPLQTASAR
;
A
#
# COMPACT_ATOMS: atom_id res chain seq x y z
N MET A 1 8.37 -0.67 58.53
CA MET A 1 7.15 -0.75 57.70
C MET A 1 7.56 -0.53 56.25
N PRO A 2 7.46 -1.52 55.36
CA PRO A 2 7.80 -1.34 53.95
C PRO A 2 6.76 -0.40 53.32
N SER A 3 7.23 0.64 52.63
CA SER A 3 6.42 1.75 52.14
C SER A 3 5.43 1.29 51.06
N HIS A 4 4.19 1.76 51.16
CA HIS A 4 3.13 1.48 50.18
C HIS A 4 3.57 1.75 48.72
N GLY A 5 4.47 2.71 48.49
CA GLY A 5 4.99 3.05 47.16
C GLY A 5 5.79 1.92 46.48
N SER A 6 6.48 1.05 47.25
CA SER A 6 7.22 -0.08 46.68
C SER A 6 6.29 -1.17 46.15
N LYS A 7 5.13 -1.35 46.77
CA LYS A 7 4.12 -2.34 46.35
C LYS A 7 3.36 -1.86 45.12
N THR A 8 3.05 -0.57 45.05
CA THR A 8 2.42 0.05 43.87
C THR A 8 3.34 0.00 42.66
N ALA A 9 4.63 0.35 42.81
CA ALA A 9 5.61 0.26 41.74
C ALA A 9 5.81 -1.17 41.21
N LEU A 10 5.80 -2.17 42.10
CA LEU A 10 5.88 -3.58 41.73
C LEU A 10 4.63 -4.06 40.99
N LEU A 11 3.43 -3.62 41.42
CA LEU A 11 2.17 -3.92 40.74
C LEU A 11 2.13 -3.30 39.34
N ASP A 12 2.63 -2.08 39.17
CA ASP A 12 2.69 -1.42 37.87
C ASP A 12 3.75 -2.03 36.95
N ASP A 13 4.85 -2.56 37.49
CA ASP A 13 5.83 -3.37 36.74
C ASP A 13 5.23 -4.71 36.29
N LEU A 14 4.54 -5.42 37.19
CA LEU A 14 3.88 -6.69 36.89
C LEU A 14 2.76 -6.51 35.87
N ARG A 15 1.95 -5.46 35.99
CA ARG A 15 0.91 -5.13 34.99
C ARG A 15 1.51 -4.82 33.63
N ARG A 16 2.62 -4.07 33.57
CA ARG A 16 3.34 -3.83 32.32
C ARG A 16 3.92 -5.12 31.73
N ARG A 17 4.45 -6.02 32.56
CA ARG A 17 4.97 -7.31 32.11
C ARG A 17 3.86 -8.25 31.62
N ILE A 18 2.73 -8.30 32.30
CA ILE A 18 1.56 -9.08 31.86
C ILE A 18 1.04 -8.51 30.54
N ALA A 19 0.86 -7.19 30.44
CA ALA A 19 0.47 -6.53 29.19
C ALA A 19 1.48 -6.79 28.05
N HIS A 20 2.79 -6.84 28.35
CA HIS A 20 3.83 -7.17 27.38
C HIS A 20 3.78 -8.64 26.92
N LEU A 21 3.40 -9.56 27.81
CA LEU A 21 3.26 -10.99 27.50
C LEU A 21 1.96 -11.29 26.75
N GLU A 22 0.87 -10.61 27.12
CA GLU A 22 -0.44 -10.76 26.48
C GLU A 22 -0.47 -10.04 25.12
N HIS A 23 0.23 -8.90 25.03
CA HIS A 23 0.17 -8.00 23.89
C HIS A 23 1.52 -7.30 23.62
N PRO A 24 2.53 -8.03 23.12
CA PRO A 24 3.88 -7.49 22.93
C PRO A 24 3.95 -6.26 22.01
N VAL A 25 2.93 -6.03 21.17
CA VAL A 25 2.87 -4.90 20.23
C VAL A 25 2.07 -3.69 20.76
N LEU A 26 1.17 -3.89 21.73
CA LEU A 26 0.38 -2.80 22.34
C LEU A 26 1.20 -1.89 23.28
N CYS A 27 2.42 -2.30 23.62
CA CYS A 27 3.32 -1.56 24.50
C CYS A 27 4.26 -0.59 23.75
N GLN A 28 4.03 -0.30 22.47
CA GLN A 28 4.81 0.71 21.76
C GLN A 28 4.46 2.11 22.29
N GLU A 29 5.41 2.74 22.99
CA GLU A 29 5.26 4.09 23.58
C GLU A 29 5.09 5.21 22.54
N ALA A 30 5.31 4.93 21.25
CA ALA A 30 5.11 5.86 20.15
C ALA A 30 4.16 5.26 19.10
N PRO A 31 3.24 6.05 18.53
CA PRO A 31 2.33 5.56 17.50
C PRO A 31 3.14 5.04 16.29
N PRO A 32 2.67 3.97 15.62
CA PRO A 32 3.37 3.40 14.47
C PRO A 32 3.59 4.48 13.41
N PRO A 33 4.71 4.47 12.66
CA PRO A 33 4.90 5.46 11.61
C PRO A 33 3.91 5.23 10.47
N ALA A 34 3.46 6.32 9.84
CA ALA A 34 2.62 6.30 8.66
C ALA A 34 3.20 5.39 7.55
N LEU A 35 2.32 4.78 6.75
CA LEU A 35 2.73 4.00 5.60
C LEU A 35 2.92 4.94 4.40
N ALA A 36 4.19 5.26 4.10
CA ALA A 36 4.55 6.00 2.90
C ALA A 36 4.29 5.15 1.64
N LEU A 37 3.68 5.76 0.61
CA LEU A 37 3.51 5.14 -0.70
C LEU A 37 4.81 5.15 -1.50
N GLY A 38 5.78 6.00 -1.13
CA GLY A 38 7.03 6.19 -1.86
C GLY A 38 6.90 7.20 -2.99
N VAL A 39 5.83 8.00 -2.97
CA VAL A 39 5.55 9.06 -3.93
C VAL A 39 5.45 10.37 -3.16
N ALA A 40 6.50 11.19 -3.22
CA ALA A 40 6.65 12.39 -2.40
C ALA A 40 5.44 13.34 -2.51
N GLU A 41 4.86 13.47 -3.70
CA GLU A 41 3.68 14.31 -3.92
C GLU A 41 2.42 13.79 -3.23
N ILE A 42 2.26 12.47 -3.09
CA ILE A 42 1.13 11.87 -2.38
C ILE A 42 1.41 11.89 -0.88
N ASP A 43 2.60 11.47 -0.47
CA ASP A 43 2.99 11.36 0.93
C ASP A 43 2.95 12.74 1.61
N ALA A 44 3.42 13.81 0.94
CA ALA A 44 3.35 15.18 1.45
C ALA A 44 1.93 15.79 1.43
N HIS A 45 1.02 15.26 0.62
CA HIS A 45 -0.38 15.71 0.59
C HIS A 45 -1.18 15.13 1.75
N LEU A 46 -0.79 13.95 2.23
CA LEU A 46 -1.42 13.31 3.39
C LEU A 46 -0.88 13.94 4.69
N PRO A 47 -1.74 14.28 5.66
CA PRO A 47 -1.33 14.96 6.90
C PRO A 47 -0.27 14.22 7.72
N TRP A 48 -0.16 12.90 7.53
CA TRP A 48 0.75 12.04 8.28
C TRP A 48 2.05 11.72 7.54
N GLY A 49 2.30 12.33 6.37
CA GLY A 49 3.47 11.98 5.54
C GLY A 49 3.32 10.61 4.86
N GLY A 50 2.08 10.17 4.63
CA GLY A 50 1.71 8.83 4.20
C GLY A 50 0.31 8.46 4.70
N LEU A 51 -0.08 7.20 4.54
CA LEU A 51 -1.34 6.70 5.11
C LEU A 51 -1.23 6.64 6.63
N ALA A 52 -2.25 7.16 7.30
CA ALA A 52 -2.32 7.15 8.75
C ALA A 52 -2.07 5.73 9.33
N PRO A 53 -1.23 5.60 10.35
CA PRO A 53 -1.08 4.34 11.06
C PRO A 53 -2.38 4.00 11.82
N ALA A 54 -2.57 2.72 12.16
CA ALA A 54 -3.66 2.29 13.03
C ALA A 54 -5.07 2.77 12.59
N ALA A 55 -5.27 2.87 11.27
CA ALA A 55 -6.45 3.51 10.70
C ALA A 55 -7.01 2.75 9.51
N LEU A 56 -8.29 2.98 9.27
CA LEU A 56 -9.05 2.37 8.19
C LEU A 56 -8.97 3.21 6.91
N HIS A 57 -8.51 2.60 5.83
CA HIS A 57 -8.36 3.23 4.52
C HIS A 57 -9.23 2.50 3.50
N GLU A 58 -10.06 3.27 2.80
CA GLU A 58 -11.04 2.76 1.85
C GLU A 58 -10.50 2.84 0.43
N ILE A 59 -10.65 1.75 -0.32
CA ILE A 59 -10.21 1.61 -1.70
C ILE A 59 -11.40 1.12 -2.50
N VAL A 60 -11.92 2.00 -3.36
CA VAL A 60 -13.14 1.75 -4.13
C VAL A 60 -12.85 1.86 -5.62
N PRO A 61 -13.53 1.05 -6.47
CA PRO A 61 -13.42 1.21 -7.90
C PRO A 61 -14.03 2.55 -8.34
N ALA A 62 -13.40 3.23 -9.30
CA ALA A 62 -13.92 4.49 -9.84
C ALA A 62 -15.22 4.31 -10.64
N LYS A 63 -15.42 3.13 -11.23
CA LYS A 63 -16.62 2.75 -12.00
C LYS A 63 -16.90 1.25 -11.85
N PRO A 64 -18.16 0.81 -12.07
CA PRO A 64 -18.47 -0.62 -12.16
C PRO A 64 -17.53 -1.32 -13.16
N GLY A 65 -16.95 -2.46 -12.76
CA GLY A 65 -15.95 -3.20 -13.55
C GLY A 65 -14.50 -2.94 -13.13
N ASP A 66 -14.18 -1.83 -12.46
CA ASP A 66 -12.80 -1.54 -12.00
C ASP A 66 -12.44 -2.26 -10.68
N GLY A 67 -13.24 -3.24 -10.24
CA GLY A 67 -13.05 -3.94 -8.97
C GLY A 67 -11.69 -4.63 -8.86
N ALA A 68 -11.27 -5.33 -9.91
CA ALA A 68 -9.94 -5.95 -9.97
C ALA A 68 -8.81 -4.92 -9.92
N THR A 69 -9.03 -3.75 -10.54
CA THR A 69 -8.06 -2.65 -10.55
C THR A 69 -7.87 -2.04 -9.16
N ALA A 70 -8.98 -1.79 -8.46
CA ALA A 70 -8.98 -1.32 -7.08
C ALA A 70 -8.33 -2.35 -6.14
N LEU A 71 -8.63 -3.64 -6.33
CA LEU A 71 -8.04 -4.72 -5.55
C LEU A 71 -6.52 -4.85 -5.80
N GLY A 72 -6.07 -4.67 -7.05
CA GLY A 72 -4.64 -4.65 -7.38
C GLY A 72 -3.89 -3.49 -6.70
N PHE A 73 -4.50 -2.31 -6.64
CA PHE A 73 -3.94 -1.18 -5.89
C PHE A 73 -3.91 -1.46 -4.38
N ALA A 74 -4.97 -2.06 -3.83
CA ALA A 74 -5.01 -2.48 -2.44
C ALA A 74 -3.94 -3.53 -2.11
N ALA A 75 -3.72 -4.49 -2.99
CA ALA A 75 -2.66 -5.49 -2.86
C ALA A 75 -1.26 -4.88 -2.92
N ALA A 76 -1.04 -3.87 -3.78
CA ALA A 76 0.22 -3.13 -3.82
C ALA A 76 0.50 -2.37 -2.50
N LEU A 77 -0.52 -1.70 -1.93
CA LEU A 77 -0.41 -1.08 -0.61
C LEU A 77 -0.17 -2.10 0.51
N LEU A 78 -0.85 -3.24 0.45
CA LEU A 78 -0.65 -4.35 1.38
C LEU A 78 0.80 -4.89 1.30
N GLY A 79 1.34 -5.01 0.09
CA GLY A 79 2.72 -5.42 -0.13
C GLY A 79 3.77 -4.42 0.38
N LEU A 80 3.49 -3.11 0.31
CA LEU A 80 4.32 -2.10 1.00
C LEU A 80 4.32 -2.30 2.52
N ALA A 81 3.16 -2.58 3.11
CA ALA A 81 3.04 -2.85 4.54
C ALA A 81 3.74 -4.17 4.93
N ALA A 82 3.68 -5.19 4.06
CA ALA A 82 4.25 -6.52 4.26
C ALA A 82 5.79 -6.54 4.38
N ARG A 83 6.45 -5.42 4.11
CA ARG A 83 7.89 -5.23 4.35
C ARG A 83 8.24 -5.15 5.84
N LYS A 84 7.29 -4.79 6.70
CA LYS A 84 7.51 -4.62 8.15
C LYS A 84 7.17 -5.88 8.94
N ALA A 85 6.06 -6.54 8.61
CA ALA A 85 5.58 -7.75 9.25
C ALA A 85 4.59 -8.47 8.32
N ALA A 86 4.11 -9.65 8.73
CA ALA A 86 3.08 -10.36 7.99
C ALA A 86 1.79 -9.53 7.84
N VAL A 87 1.04 -9.80 6.78
CA VAL A 87 -0.21 -9.13 6.44
C VAL A 87 -1.32 -10.17 6.27
N LEU A 88 -2.55 -9.75 6.54
CA LEU A 88 -3.74 -10.59 6.40
C LEU A 88 -4.62 -10.09 5.27
N TRP A 89 -5.10 -11.01 4.44
CA TRP A 89 -6.08 -10.74 3.41
C TRP A 89 -7.33 -11.60 3.62
N CYS A 90 -8.40 -10.97 4.07
CA CYS A 90 -9.72 -11.56 4.28
C CYS A 90 -10.58 -11.35 3.03
N ARG A 91 -11.03 -12.45 2.40
CA ARG A 91 -11.82 -12.37 1.16
C ARG A 91 -13.00 -13.33 1.08
N SER A 92 -14.03 -12.91 0.35
CA SER A 92 -15.30 -13.67 0.26
C SER A 92 -15.41 -14.59 -0.94
N GLN A 93 -14.72 -14.30 -2.06
CA GLN A 93 -14.85 -15.05 -3.31
C GLN A 93 -13.60 -14.99 -4.18
N GLY A 94 -13.47 -16.01 -5.03
CA GLY A 94 -12.43 -16.13 -6.06
C GLY A 94 -11.12 -16.72 -5.54
N ASP A 95 -10.27 -17.10 -6.49
CA ASP A 95 -8.91 -17.55 -6.21
C ASP A 95 -7.93 -16.40 -6.40
N LEU A 96 -6.93 -16.30 -5.51
CA LEU A 96 -5.81 -15.40 -5.71
C LEU A 96 -4.76 -16.17 -6.51
N TYR A 97 -4.37 -15.63 -7.66
CA TYR A 97 -3.23 -16.16 -8.38
C TYR A 97 -1.94 -15.69 -7.69
N ALA A 98 -1.44 -16.50 -6.75
CA ALA A 98 -0.28 -16.19 -5.91
C ALA A 98 0.95 -15.69 -6.70
N PRO A 99 1.32 -16.25 -7.88
CA PRO A 99 2.44 -15.73 -8.66
C PRO A 99 2.24 -14.29 -9.13
N GLY A 100 1.01 -13.85 -9.34
CA GLY A 100 0.68 -12.46 -9.71
C GLY A 100 0.81 -11.47 -8.55
N LEU A 101 0.92 -11.95 -7.30
CA LEU A 101 1.09 -11.12 -6.11
C LEU A 101 2.56 -10.85 -5.77
N LYS A 102 3.48 -11.72 -6.21
CA LYS A 102 4.93 -11.56 -5.97
C LYS A 102 5.48 -10.22 -6.47
N PRO A 103 5.14 -9.73 -7.68
CA PRO A 103 5.58 -8.41 -8.14
C PRO A 103 5.08 -7.25 -7.28
N LEU A 104 4.02 -7.46 -6.48
CA LEU A 104 3.48 -6.46 -5.55
C LEU A 104 4.15 -6.54 -4.16
N GLY A 105 5.13 -7.43 -3.95
CA GLY A 105 5.80 -7.61 -2.65
C GLY A 105 5.10 -8.58 -1.69
N LEU A 106 4.06 -9.28 -2.18
CA LEU A 106 3.33 -10.28 -1.41
C LEU A 106 3.83 -11.69 -1.77
N THR A 107 4.27 -12.41 -0.74
CA THR A 107 4.90 -13.73 -0.85
C THR A 107 4.24 -14.71 0.11
N GLU A 108 4.52 -15.99 -0.07
CA GLU A 108 4.01 -17.06 0.80
C GLU A 108 4.51 -16.91 2.26
N SER A 109 5.63 -16.19 2.47
CA SER A 109 6.19 -15.95 3.81
C SER A 109 5.58 -14.77 4.58
N ASN A 110 4.89 -13.85 3.89
CA ASN A 110 4.36 -12.63 4.54
C ASN A 110 2.85 -12.45 4.37
N LEU A 111 2.17 -13.26 3.55
CA LEU A 111 0.74 -13.14 3.30
C LEU A 111 -0.05 -14.30 3.92
N ILE A 112 -0.96 -13.97 4.84
CA ILE A 112 -1.99 -14.88 5.36
C ILE A 112 -3.29 -14.60 4.60
N ILE A 113 -3.95 -15.64 4.11
CA ILE A 113 -5.23 -15.52 3.39
C ILE A 113 -6.32 -16.23 4.18
N ILE A 114 -7.41 -15.52 4.43
CA ILE A 114 -8.65 -16.10 4.97
C ILE A 114 -9.72 -16.01 3.89
N ASN A 115 -10.25 -17.17 3.48
CA ASN A 115 -11.31 -17.27 2.49
C ASN A 115 -12.59 -17.80 3.15
N THR A 116 -13.65 -17.00 3.20
CA THR A 116 -14.96 -17.43 3.69
C THR A 116 -16.09 -16.68 3.02
N SER A 117 -17.15 -17.40 2.64
CA SER A 117 -18.30 -16.83 1.94
C SER A 117 -19.20 -15.95 2.80
N LYS A 118 -18.98 -15.91 4.12
CA LYS A 118 -19.79 -15.17 5.10
C LYS A 118 -19.09 -13.89 5.54
N ASP A 119 -19.71 -12.74 5.22
CA ASP A 119 -19.18 -11.41 5.60
C ASP A 119 -18.96 -11.28 7.11
N ARG A 120 -19.81 -11.90 7.94
CA ARG A 120 -19.64 -11.92 9.41
C ARG A 120 -18.32 -12.53 9.85
N ASP A 121 -17.93 -13.65 9.23
CA ASP A 121 -16.73 -14.38 9.62
C ASP A 121 -15.48 -13.66 9.10
N LEU A 122 -15.56 -12.99 7.94
CA LEU A 122 -14.52 -12.08 7.46
C LEU A 122 -14.32 -10.88 8.40
N LEU A 123 -15.41 -10.22 8.80
CA LEU A 123 -15.34 -9.08 9.70
C LEU A 123 -14.74 -9.49 11.05
N TRP A 124 -15.14 -10.65 11.59
CA TRP A 124 -14.55 -11.18 12.81
C TRP A 124 -13.04 -11.44 12.65
N ALA A 125 -12.63 -12.11 11.57
CA ALA A 125 -11.22 -12.38 11.29
C ALA A 125 -10.40 -11.09 11.12
N MET A 126 -10.98 -10.07 10.47
CA MET A 126 -10.35 -8.76 10.36
C MET A 126 -10.19 -8.09 11.73
N GLU A 127 -11.22 -8.09 12.57
CA GLU A 127 -11.17 -7.49 13.91
C GLU A 127 -10.08 -8.14 14.78
N GLU A 128 -9.99 -9.48 14.78
CA GLU A 128 -8.97 -10.20 15.54
C GLU A 128 -7.56 -9.96 14.97
N GLY A 129 -7.41 -9.97 13.64
CA GLY A 129 -6.15 -9.64 12.99
C GLY A 129 -5.66 -8.24 13.36
N LEU A 130 -6.57 -7.25 13.33
CA LEU A 130 -6.28 -5.88 13.70
C LEU A 130 -5.89 -5.76 15.17
N ARG A 131 -6.70 -6.30 16.10
CA ARG A 131 -6.49 -6.19 17.55
C ARG A 131 -5.22 -6.91 18.04
N SER A 132 -4.77 -7.95 17.32
CA SER A 132 -3.57 -8.71 17.71
C SER A 132 -2.29 -7.87 17.78
N GLY A 133 -2.21 -6.80 16.97
CA GLY A 133 -1.00 -6.02 16.75
C GLY A 133 0.15 -6.77 16.08
N ALA A 134 0.02 -8.08 15.81
CA ALA A 134 1.10 -8.89 15.23
C ALA A 134 1.29 -8.68 13.72
N LEU A 135 0.32 -8.04 13.06
CA LEU A 135 0.29 -7.84 11.61
C LEU A 135 0.65 -6.40 11.25
N ALA A 136 1.28 -6.20 10.09
CA ALA A 136 1.54 -4.87 9.57
C ALA A 136 0.26 -4.21 9.03
N ALA A 137 -0.60 -5.02 8.40
CA ALA A 137 -1.87 -4.56 7.83
C ALA A 137 -2.86 -5.70 7.60
N VAL A 138 -4.15 -5.34 7.54
CA VAL A 138 -5.26 -6.25 7.22
C VAL A 138 -6.06 -5.68 6.04
N LEU A 139 -6.24 -6.45 4.97
CA LEU A 139 -7.07 -6.13 3.82
C LEU A 139 -8.36 -6.96 3.83
N GLY A 140 -9.52 -6.30 3.73
CA GLY A 140 -10.83 -6.94 3.63
C GLY A 140 -11.54 -6.69 2.31
N GLU A 141 -11.94 -7.77 1.63
CA GLU A 141 -12.90 -7.75 0.52
C GLU A 141 -14.33 -8.01 1.04
N ILE A 142 -14.96 -6.97 1.60
CA ILE A 142 -16.28 -7.07 2.24
C ILE A 142 -17.37 -6.54 1.30
N ARG A 143 -18.41 -7.33 1.05
CA ARG A 143 -19.52 -6.92 0.17
C ARG A 143 -20.46 -5.95 0.86
N ASN A 144 -20.85 -6.28 2.08
CA ASN A 144 -21.78 -5.48 2.88
C ASN A 144 -21.12 -5.00 4.16
N LEU A 145 -20.76 -3.73 4.21
CA LEU A 145 -20.18 -3.12 5.40
C LEU A 145 -21.18 -2.14 6.03
N SER A 146 -21.63 -2.45 7.25
CA SER A 146 -22.47 -1.55 8.02
C SER A 146 -21.63 -0.47 8.70
N PRO A 147 -22.16 0.73 8.98
CA PRO A 147 -21.44 1.77 9.72
C PRO A 147 -20.92 1.29 11.09
N THR A 148 -21.67 0.40 11.76
CA THR A 148 -21.25 -0.21 13.02
C THR A 148 -20.04 -1.12 12.83
N ALA A 149 -20.01 -1.93 11.77
CA ALA A 149 -18.84 -2.76 11.46
C ALA A 149 -17.62 -1.90 11.10
N THR A 150 -17.79 -0.82 10.33
CA THR A 150 -16.71 0.13 10.01
C THR A 150 -16.09 0.72 11.28
N ARG A 151 -16.93 1.18 12.23
CA ARG A 151 -16.46 1.72 13.51
C ARG A 151 -15.73 0.68 14.36
N ARG A 152 -16.23 -0.56 14.41
CA ARG A 152 -15.57 -1.65 15.13
C ARG A 152 -14.19 -1.97 14.55
N LEU A 153 -14.07 -2.01 13.22
CA LEU A 153 -12.78 -2.19 12.56
C LEU A 153 -11.82 -1.04 12.83
N GLN A 154 -12.30 0.22 12.81
CA GLN A 154 -11.47 1.37 13.16
C GLN A 154 -10.96 1.27 14.61
N LEU A 155 -11.83 0.92 15.57
CA LEU A 155 -11.41 0.72 16.97
C LEU A 155 -10.42 -0.44 17.09
N ALA A 156 -10.63 -1.56 16.39
CA ALA A 156 -9.68 -2.68 16.41
C ALA A 156 -8.32 -2.30 15.81
N ALA A 157 -8.31 -1.45 14.77
CA ALA A 157 -7.09 -0.92 14.16
C ALA A 157 -6.34 0.01 15.14
N GLU A 158 -7.06 0.86 15.85
CA GLU A 158 -6.52 1.75 16.90
C GLU A 158 -5.98 0.95 18.08
N ASP A 159 -6.77 -0.01 18.59
CA ASP A 159 -6.40 -0.89 19.68
C ASP A 159 -5.10 -1.60 19.34
N GLY A 160 -5.01 -2.27 18.19
CA GLY A 160 -3.85 -3.06 17.80
C GLY A 160 -2.67 -2.30 17.18
N GLY A 161 -2.83 -1.00 16.88
CA GLY A 161 -1.84 -0.26 16.11
C GLY A 161 -1.69 -0.73 14.65
N THR A 162 -2.64 -1.51 14.13
CA THR A 162 -2.54 -2.19 12.83
C THR A 162 -3.25 -1.41 11.73
N LEU A 163 -2.65 -1.30 10.55
CA LEU A 163 -3.26 -0.60 9.42
C LEU A 163 -4.37 -1.44 8.77
N ALA A 164 -5.51 -0.82 8.46
CA ALA A 164 -6.66 -1.51 7.89
C ALA A 164 -7.00 -1.00 6.49
N PHE A 165 -7.14 -1.90 5.53
CA PHE A 165 -7.60 -1.62 4.18
C PHE A 165 -8.95 -2.29 3.91
N LEU A 166 -9.84 -1.55 3.26
CA LEU A 166 -11.12 -2.07 2.79
C LEU A 166 -11.21 -1.91 1.28
N ALA A 167 -11.28 -3.03 0.57
CA ALA A 167 -11.58 -3.07 -0.85
C ALA A 167 -13.05 -3.47 -1.03
N HIS A 168 -13.90 -2.52 -1.43
CA HIS A 168 -15.33 -2.79 -1.63
C HIS A 168 -15.96 -1.85 -2.66
N SER A 169 -17.17 -2.16 -3.09
CA SER A 169 -17.85 -1.47 -4.19
C SER A 169 -18.73 -0.29 -3.77
N ARG A 170 -18.96 -0.08 -2.46
CA ARG A 170 -19.96 0.88 -1.95
C ARG A 170 -19.46 1.66 -0.75
N ALA A 171 -19.37 2.98 -0.89
CA ALA A 171 -19.00 3.93 0.16
C ALA A 171 -19.36 3.53 1.62
N ALA A 172 -18.34 3.37 2.47
CA ALA A 172 -18.49 3.19 3.91
C ALA A 172 -18.55 4.54 4.65
N ALA A 173 -19.28 4.63 5.75
CA ALA A 173 -19.27 5.83 6.58
C ALA A 173 -18.06 5.79 7.54
N ALA A 174 -17.26 6.86 7.56
CA ALA A 174 -16.19 7.14 8.55
C ALA A 174 -14.90 6.28 8.46
N THR A 175 -14.18 6.30 7.33
CA THR A 175 -12.78 5.83 7.26
C THR A 175 -11.81 7.02 7.38
N MET A 176 -10.50 6.80 7.48
CA MET A 176 -9.50 7.87 7.53
C MET A 176 -9.26 8.50 6.15
N THR A 177 -9.16 7.66 5.11
CA THR A 177 -9.08 8.11 3.72
C THR A 177 -9.99 7.27 2.82
N ARG A 178 -10.44 7.86 1.72
CA ARG A 178 -11.12 7.15 0.62
C ARG A 178 -10.41 7.41 -0.70
N TRP A 179 -10.04 6.33 -1.37
CA TRP A 179 -9.38 6.32 -2.67
C TRP A 179 -10.30 5.69 -3.71
N GLN A 180 -10.64 6.45 -4.75
CA GLN A 180 -11.17 5.91 -6.00
C GLN A 180 -10.02 5.49 -6.89
N VAL A 181 -10.12 4.30 -7.45
CA VAL A 181 -9.07 3.71 -8.29
C VAL A 181 -9.65 3.32 -9.64
N ALA A 182 -9.04 3.80 -10.71
CA ALA A 182 -9.31 3.42 -12.09
C ALA A 182 -8.03 2.88 -12.76
N ALA A 183 -8.20 2.11 -13.83
CA ALA A 183 -7.08 1.70 -14.65
C ALA A 183 -6.54 2.91 -15.43
N ALA A 184 -5.23 3.06 -15.49
CA ALA A 184 -4.59 4.05 -16.35
C ALA A 184 -3.81 3.37 -17.48
N ALA A 185 -3.73 4.03 -18.63
CA ALA A 185 -2.97 3.53 -19.76
C ALA A 185 -1.47 3.48 -19.40
N SER A 186 -0.87 2.30 -19.54
CA SER A 186 0.56 2.12 -19.38
C SER A 186 1.29 2.35 -20.70
N ARG A 187 2.58 2.70 -20.62
CA ARG A 187 3.45 2.85 -21.78
C ARG A 187 4.49 1.75 -21.76
N HIS A 188 4.59 0.99 -22.85
CA HIS A 188 5.66 0.01 -23.01
C HIS A 188 6.72 0.52 -24.00
N PRO A 189 8.02 0.43 -23.69
CA PRO A 189 9.09 0.94 -24.56
C PRO A 189 9.08 0.36 -25.98
N ARG A 190 8.54 -0.86 -26.15
CA ARG A 190 8.44 -1.57 -27.44
C ARG A 190 7.10 -1.35 -28.19
N GLY A 191 6.33 -0.32 -27.88
CA GLY A 191 5.07 -0.03 -28.59
C GLY A 191 3.84 -0.68 -27.95
N ASN A 192 2.99 -1.35 -28.73
CA ASN A 192 1.63 -1.81 -28.36
C ASN A 192 1.54 -2.98 -27.36
N TRP A 193 2.60 -3.27 -26.62
CA TRP A 193 2.56 -4.26 -25.54
C TRP A 193 2.08 -3.62 -24.23
N PRO A 194 1.45 -4.37 -23.32
CA PRO A 194 1.15 -3.85 -21.99
C PRO A 194 2.45 -3.39 -21.30
N GLY A 195 2.44 -2.15 -20.82
CA GLY A 195 3.50 -1.62 -19.96
C GLY A 195 3.36 -2.11 -18.52
N LYS A 196 3.97 -1.36 -17.60
CA LYS A 196 3.83 -1.61 -16.15
C LYS A 196 2.39 -1.36 -15.69
N THR A 197 2.07 -1.81 -14.49
CA THR A 197 0.75 -1.58 -13.89
C THR A 197 0.62 -0.10 -13.52
N CYS A 198 -0.40 0.56 -14.09
CA CYS A 198 -0.67 1.97 -13.86
C CYS A 198 -2.09 2.17 -13.33
N TRP A 199 -2.21 3.04 -12.33
CA TRP A 199 -3.49 3.43 -11.75
C TRP A 199 -3.69 4.94 -11.83
N HIS A 200 -4.94 5.34 -12.07
CA HIS A 200 -5.42 6.67 -11.73
C HIS A 200 -6.06 6.58 -10.35
N VAL A 201 -5.45 7.23 -9.37
CA VAL A 201 -5.91 7.24 -7.98
C VAL A 201 -6.44 8.63 -7.63
N ARG A 202 -7.65 8.69 -7.10
CA ARG A 202 -8.29 9.91 -6.62
C ARG A 202 -8.59 9.77 -5.13
N LEU A 203 -7.99 10.63 -4.33
CA LEU A 203 -8.35 10.80 -2.92
C LEU A 203 -9.64 11.63 -2.87
N GLU A 204 -10.76 10.96 -2.62
CA GLU A 204 -12.06 11.64 -2.49
C GLU A 204 -12.24 12.28 -1.12
N ARG A 205 -11.68 11.63 -0.09
CA ARG A 205 -11.83 12.05 1.28
C ARG A 205 -10.57 11.75 2.05
N CYS A 206 -10.11 12.72 2.82
CA CYS A 206 -9.03 12.56 3.79
C CYS A 206 -9.42 13.35 5.04
N ARG A 207 -9.24 12.77 6.22
CA ARG A 207 -9.33 13.56 7.44
C ARG A 207 -8.12 14.49 7.48
N GLY A 208 -8.34 15.81 7.59
CA GLY A 208 -7.26 16.79 7.72
C GLY A 208 -6.59 17.25 6.41
N ALA A 209 -7.03 16.76 5.24
CA ALA A 209 -6.58 17.25 3.94
C ALA A 209 -7.71 17.26 2.90
N GLY A 210 -7.56 18.07 1.85
CA GLY A 210 -8.44 18.06 0.70
C GLY A 210 -8.26 16.82 -0.18
N GLY A 211 -9.13 16.66 -1.17
CA GLY A 211 -8.96 15.63 -2.20
C GLY A 211 -7.75 15.88 -3.10
N GLY A 212 -7.44 14.90 -3.94
CA GLY A 212 -6.34 14.98 -4.91
C GLY A 212 -6.42 13.85 -5.91
N GLN A 213 -5.68 13.94 -7.02
CA GLN A 213 -5.63 12.86 -8.00
C GLN A 213 -4.25 12.71 -8.65
N TRP A 214 -3.84 11.47 -8.86
CA TRP A 214 -2.51 11.12 -9.34
C TRP A 214 -2.57 9.93 -10.28
N PHE A 215 -1.62 9.88 -11.22
CA PHE A 215 -1.31 8.72 -12.01
C PHE A 215 -0.05 8.10 -11.44
N VAL A 216 -0.17 6.85 -10.98
CA VAL A 216 0.93 6.11 -10.36
C VAL A 216 1.22 4.85 -11.16
N GLU A 217 2.49 4.55 -11.34
CA GLU A 217 3.00 3.34 -11.97
C GLU A 217 3.71 2.50 -10.91
N TRP A 218 3.54 1.18 -10.93
CA TRP A 218 4.28 0.29 -10.03
C TRP A 218 5.46 -0.35 -10.73
N HIS A 219 6.59 -0.33 -10.02
CA HIS A 219 7.83 -0.94 -10.42
C HIS A 219 8.10 -2.13 -9.52
N ASP A 220 8.10 -3.33 -10.10
CA ASP A 220 8.66 -4.49 -9.43
C ASP A 220 10.20 -4.49 -9.56
N ASP A 221 10.87 -5.20 -8.64
CA ASP A 221 12.33 -5.26 -8.54
C ASP A 221 12.99 -6.04 -9.67
N ASP A 222 12.28 -7.01 -10.25
CA ASP A 222 12.76 -7.83 -11.36
C ASP A 222 12.82 -7.02 -12.68
N ASN A 223 12.05 -5.94 -12.77
CA ASN A 223 11.86 -5.17 -14.00
C ASN A 223 12.65 -3.85 -14.04
N ILE A 224 13.45 -3.54 -13.00
CA ILE A 224 14.40 -2.41 -13.01
C ILE A 224 15.57 -2.68 -13.99
N SER A 225 15.82 -3.95 -14.35
CA SER A 225 16.91 -4.34 -15.26
C SER A 225 16.54 -4.45 -16.75
N ARG A 226 15.29 -4.21 -17.14
CA ARG A 226 14.84 -4.29 -18.54
C ARG A 226 14.68 -2.96 -19.26
N ASP A 227 15.17 -1.88 -18.67
CA ASP A 227 15.61 -0.69 -19.42
C ASP A 227 16.92 -1.03 -20.17
N ILE A 228 16.80 -1.92 -21.16
CA ILE A 228 17.91 -2.32 -22.03
C ILE A 228 18.31 -1.08 -22.85
N PRO A 229 19.58 -0.61 -22.76
CA PRO A 229 20.04 0.49 -23.59
C PRO A 229 19.90 0.15 -25.07
N ARG A 230 19.56 1.17 -25.87
CA ARG A 230 19.47 1.11 -27.34
C ARG A 230 20.64 0.30 -27.93
N ASN A 231 20.26 -0.66 -28.75
CA ASN A 231 21.06 -1.41 -29.73
C ASN A 231 22.46 -0.83 -29.96
N THR A 232 23.49 -1.45 -29.37
CA THR A 232 24.86 -1.40 -29.88
C THR A 232 25.38 -2.83 -29.88
N PRO A 233 25.89 -3.38 -30.99
CA PRO A 233 26.32 -4.77 -31.04
C PRO A 233 27.58 -4.94 -30.19
N ARG A 234 27.43 -5.46 -28.96
CA ARG A 234 28.57 -5.82 -28.11
C ARG A 234 28.74 -7.34 -28.02
N ARG A 235 29.78 -7.77 -28.70
CA ARG A 235 30.58 -8.98 -28.52
C ARG A 235 30.53 -9.48 -27.06
N ILE A 236 30.09 -10.72 -26.88
CA ILE A 236 29.93 -11.38 -25.58
C ILE A 236 31.29 -11.47 -24.89
N SER A 237 31.49 -10.63 -23.87
CA SER A 237 32.62 -10.76 -22.93
C SER A 237 32.11 -11.40 -21.65
N ARG A 238 32.64 -12.58 -21.34
CA ARG A 238 32.35 -13.39 -20.14
C ARG A 238 33.02 -12.79 -18.88
N LYS A 239 32.47 -11.71 -18.33
CA LYS A 239 32.84 -11.26 -16.97
C LYS A 239 31.68 -11.54 -16.01
N PRO A 240 31.91 -12.13 -14.83
CA PRO A 240 30.84 -12.44 -13.89
C PRO A 240 30.19 -11.15 -13.36
N PRO A 241 28.85 -11.12 -13.18
CA PRO A 241 28.18 -9.93 -12.68
C PRO A 241 28.51 -9.69 -11.20
N GLY A 242 28.94 -8.47 -10.89
CA GLY A 242 29.08 -7.98 -9.52
C GLY A 242 27.72 -7.81 -8.85
N LYS A 243 27.70 -7.92 -7.51
CA LYS A 243 26.51 -7.80 -6.66
C LYS A 243 25.72 -6.52 -6.97
N ILE A 244 24.47 -6.67 -7.36
CA ILE A 244 23.51 -5.58 -7.53
C ILE A 244 22.76 -5.46 -6.20
N SER A 245 22.90 -4.33 -5.51
CA SER A 245 22.05 -3.99 -4.36
C SER A 245 20.62 -3.77 -4.86
N GLY A 246 19.69 -4.62 -4.45
CA GLY A 246 18.29 -4.52 -4.88
C GLY A 246 17.62 -3.26 -4.33
N THR A 247 17.12 -2.42 -5.23
CA THR A 247 16.04 -1.47 -4.93
C THR A 247 14.77 -2.29 -4.65
N ALA A 248 13.83 -1.79 -3.84
CA ALA A 248 12.61 -2.50 -3.43
C ALA A 248 11.35 -2.04 -4.23
N SER A 249 10.42 -2.98 -4.51
CA SER A 249 9.31 -2.82 -5.47
C SER A 249 8.32 -1.76 -5.00
N GLY A 250 8.00 -0.73 -5.76
CA GLY A 250 7.17 0.38 -5.26
C GLY A 250 6.52 1.26 -6.32
N PHE A 251 5.74 2.22 -5.85
CA PHE A 251 5.09 3.22 -6.70
C PHE A 251 6.09 4.27 -7.21
N ARG A 252 5.83 4.75 -8.42
CA ARG A 252 6.40 5.98 -8.98
C ARG A 252 5.29 6.87 -9.51
N LEU A 253 5.47 8.18 -9.35
CA LEU A 253 4.55 9.17 -9.92
C LEU A 253 4.78 9.26 -11.43
N VAL A 254 3.69 9.12 -12.20
CA VAL A 254 3.67 9.40 -13.65
C VAL A 254 3.22 10.84 -13.90
N ALA A 255 2.16 11.27 -13.23
CA ALA A 255 1.63 12.62 -13.31
C ALA A 255 0.76 12.94 -12.08
N ALA A 256 0.68 14.22 -11.70
CA ALA A 256 -0.21 14.70 -10.65
C ALA A 256 -1.15 15.77 -11.20
N PHE A 257 -2.39 15.82 -10.73
CA PHE A 257 -3.30 16.91 -11.05
C PHE A 257 -3.77 17.58 -9.77
N ARG A 258 -3.70 18.91 -9.73
CA ARG A 258 -4.23 19.73 -8.65
C ARG A 258 -5.28 20.66 -9.22
N ASP A 259 -6.47 20.67 -8.61
CA ASP A 259 -7.55 21.61 -8.93
C ASP A 259 -7.88 21.71 -10.43
N GLY A 260 -7.88 20.55 -11.13
CA GLY A 260 -8.21 20.47 -12.56
C GLY A 260 -7.06 20.81 -13.52
N SER A 261 -5.87 21.17 -13.04
CA SER A 261 -4.69 21.46 -13.86
C SER A 261 -3.63 20.33 -13.77
N LEU A 262 -3.08 19.91 -14.92
CA LEU A 262 -1.97 18.96 -15.01
C LEU A 262 -0.68 19.60 -14.48
N ARG A 263 0.00 18.91 -13.56
CA ARG A 263 1.45 19.05 -13.40
C ARG A 263 2.13 17.77 -13.92
N PRO A 264 2.96 17.86 -14.96
CA PRO A 264 3.85 16.75 -15.28
C PRO A 264 4.77 16.52 -14.08
N ALA A 265 4.98 15.24 -13.72
CA ALA A 265 6.03 14.88 -12.77
C ALA A 265 7.35 15.48 -13.30
N ALA A 266 8.15 16.09 -12.43
CA ALA A 266 9.41 16.70 -12.84
C ALA A 266 10.25 15.64 -13.56
N ALA A 267 10.38 15.78 -14.87
CA ALA A 267 11.19 14.90 -15.67
C ALA A 267 12.63 15.05 -15.19
N ASP A 268 13.25 13.91 -14.84
CA ASP A 268 14.69 13.83 -14.70
C ASP A 268 15.32 14.43 -15.96
N THR A 269 16.24 15.36 -15.77
CA THR A 269 16.65 16.34 -16.78
C THR A 269 17.51 15.67 -17.85
N ALA A 270 16.88 15.00 -18.82
CA ALA A 270 17.52 14.63 -20.07
C ALA A 270 17.34 15.78 -21.07
N GLN A 271 18.38 16.60 -21.20
CA GLN A 271 18.48 17.63 -22.23
C GLN A 271 18.14 17.07 -23.63
N PRO A 272 17.34 17.76 -24.45
CA PRO A 272 17.17 17.38 -25.85
C PRO A 272 18.45 17.68 -26.63
N LEU A 273 19.02 16.65 -27.26
CA LEU A 273 20.07 16.77 -28.27
C LEU A 273 19.57 17.62 -29.47
N PRO A 274 20.37 18.56 -29.99
CA PRO A 274 19.95 19.40 -31.10
C PRO A 274 19.85 18.60 -32.41
N LEU A 275 18.77 18.86 -33.15
CA LEU A 275 18.57 18.41 -34.53
C LEU A 275 19.71 18.96 -35.41
N GLN A 276 20.57 18.07 -35.91
CA GLN A 276 21.45 18.41 -37.03
C GLN A 276 20.60 18.49 -38.30
N THR A 277 20.52 19.69 -38.86
CA THR A 277 20.05 19.96 -40.21
C THR A 277 21.06 19.36 -41.21
N ALA A 278 20.70 18.26 -41.84
CA ALA A 278 21.40 17.78 -43.03
C ALA A 278 21.01 18.69 -44.21
N SER A 279 21.87 19.69 -44.48
CA SER A 279 21.97 20.31 -45.79
C SER A 279 23.00 19.51 -46.59
N ALA A 280 22.57 18.90 -47.70
CA ALA A 280 23.47 18.39 -48.72
C ALA A 280 22.89 18.79 -50.08
N ARG A 281 23.78 19.42 -50.86
CA ARG A 281 23.64 19.82 -52.25
C ARG A 281 23.52 18.62 -53.17
#